data_AF-A0A2U0I5P4-F1
#
_entry.id   AF-A0A2U0I5P4-F1
#
_cell.length_a   1.000
_cell.length_b   1.000
_cell.length_c   1.000
_cell.angle_alpha   90.00
_cell.angle_beta   90.00
_cell.angle_gamma   90.00
#
_symmetry.space_group_name_H-M   'P 1'
#
loop_
_entity.id
_entity.type
_entity.pdbx_description
1 polymer ?
#
loop_
_entity_poly.entity_id
_entity_poly.type
_entity_poly.pdbx_seq_one_letter_code
_entity_poly.pdbx_strand_id
1 'polypeptide(L)'
;MLNLKNFLKNLIFSLMISHIRTSKKNKELVTELTRKHSLGAENVIARLAIAHSLKEGKKLNLKNLADSGGKEYSRKVLFGEYENIYLGMICNLYGIHRRDKSLGKLVKLHLDEGLKQIHNKKNNVEIMI
;
A
#
# COMPACT_ATOMS: atom_id res chain seq x y z
N MET A 1 24.08 -18.01 -20.45
CA MET A 1 24.73 -16.72 -20.09
C MET A 1 23.64 -15.67 -19.91
N LEU A 2 23.40 -15.18 -18.70
CA LEU A 2 22.34 -14.18 -18.44
C LEU A 2 22.73 -12.87 -19.15
N ASN A 3 21.96 -12.44 -20.15
CA ASN A 3 22.25 -11.21 -20.90
C ASN A 3 22.23 -10.01 -19.94
N LEU A 4 23.26 -9.16 -19.97
CA LEU A 4 23.36 -7.96 -19.13
C LEU A 4 22.13 -7.04 -19.28
N LYS A 5 21.52 -6.96 -20.48
CA LYS A 5 20.23 -6.27 -20.69
C LYS A 5 19.08 -6.93 -19.94
N ASN A 6 19.05 -8.26 -19.86
CA ASN A 6 18.04 -8.98 -19.08
C ASN A 6 18.28 -8.84 -17.57
N PHE A 7 19.54 -8.88 -17.13
CA PHE A 7 19.92 -8.61 -15.75
C PHE A 7 19.55 -7.18 -15.32
N LEU A 8 19.87 -6.17 -16.15
CA LEU A 8 19.49 -4.78 -15.93
C LEU A 8 17.98 -4.59 -16.01
N LYS A 9 17.27 -5.22 -16.95
CA LYS A 9 15.79 -5.24 -16.96
C LYS A 9 15.24 -5.81 -15.66
N ASN A 10 15.80 -6.91 -15.17
CA ASN A 10 15.37 -7.56 -13.93
C ASN A 10 15.66 -6.68 -12.70
N LEU A 11 16.81 -5.99 -12.68
CA LEU A 11 17.19 -5.04 -11.64
C LEU A 11 16.27 -3.80 -11.65
N ILE A 12 16.00 -3.23 -12.83
CA ILE A 12 15.06 -2.12 -13.04
C ILE A 12 13.62 -2.52 -12.72
N PHE A 13 13.26 -3.78 -12.90
CA PHE A 13 11.94 -4.27 -12.54
C PHE A 13 11.73 -4.26 -11.01
N SER A 14 12.75 -4.68 -10.24
CA SER A 14 12.77 -4.55 -8.77
C SER A 14 12.57 -3.10 -8.32
N LEU A 15 13.04 -2.14 -9.12
CA LEU A 15 12.96 -0.70 -8.87
C LEU A 15 11.58 -0.06 -9.11
N MET A 16 10.59 -0.76 -9.69
CA MET A 16 9.33 -0.13 -10.13
C MET A 16 8.42 0.45 -9.03
N ILE A 17 8.64 0.11 -7.75
CA ILE A 17 8.00 0.80 -6.61
C ILE A 17 9.12 1.39 -5.74
N SER A 18 9.68 2.54 -6.10
CA SER A 18 10.63 3.21 -5.21
C SER A 18 9.88 3.91 -4.05
N HIS A 19 8.73 4.50 -4.39
CA HIS A 19 7.89 5.27 -3.47
C HIS A 19 6.40 5.00 -3.73
N ILE A 20 5.59 5.16 -2.69
CA ILE A 20 4.13 5.13 -2.76
C ILE A 20 3.62 6.43 -2.15
N ARG A 21 2.67 7.08 -2.83
CA ARG A 21 2.03 8.32 -2.38
C ARG A 21 0.53 8.12 -2.20
N THR A 22 -0.02 8.54 -1.07
CA THR A 22 -1.48 8.60 -0.87
C THR A 22 -2.11 9.71 -1.70
N SER A 23 -3.43 9.75 -1.78
CA SER A 23 -4.14 10.93 -2.28
C SER A 23 -3.98 12.14 -1.36
N LYS A 24 -4.15 13.34 -1.93
CA LYS A 24 -4.16 14.60 -1.17
C LYS A 24 -5.17 14.54 -0.04
N LYS A 25 -6.38 14.03 -0.31
CA LYS A 25 -7.45 13.85 0.69
C LYS A 25 -7.02 12.93 1.84
N ASN A 26 -6.28 11.87 1.54
CA ASN A 26 -5.86 10.90 2.56
C ASN A 26 -4.62 11.35 3.36
N LYS A 27 -3.98 12.48 3.02
CA LYS A 27 -2.87 13.03 3.81
C LYS A 27 -3.30 13.31 5.25
N GLU A 28 -4.46 13.94 5.42
CA GLU A 28 -5.01 14.28 6.74
C GLU A 28 -5.43 13.03 7.50
N LEU A 29 -6.04 12.05 6.81
CA LEU A 29 -6.45 10.79 7.43
C LEU A 29 -5.28 10.00 8.01
N VAL A 30 -4.12 10.00 7.34
CA VAL A 30 -2.91 9.36 7.86
C VAL A 30 -2.54 9.94 9.22
N THR A 31 -2.43 11.26 9.32
CA THR A 31 -2.04 11.93 10.57
C THR A 31 -3.11 11.78 11.65
N GLU A 32 -4.39 11.94 11.29
CA GLU A 32 -5.51 11.79 12.22
C GLU A 32 -5.56 10.39 12.83
N LEU A 33 -5.55 9.35 12.00
CA LEU A 33 -5.67 7.97 12.46
C LEU A 33 -4.42 7.52 13.23
N THR A 34 -3.23 7.98 12.84
CA THR A 34 -1.99 7.72 13.60
C THR A 34 -2.10 8.24 15.03
N ARG A 35 -2.58 9.48 15.19
CA ARG A 35 -2.78 10.11 16.50
C ARG A 35 -3.91 9.43 17.28
N LYS A 36 -5.05 9.17 16.64
CA LYS A 36 -6.23 8.56 17.27
C LYS A 36 -5.93 7.20 17.87
N HIS A 37 -5.04 6.43 17.25
CA HIS A 37 -4.66 5.08 17.68
C HIS A 37 -3.26 5.02 18.33
N SER A 38 -2.63 6.16 18.62
CA SER A 38 -1.31 6.23 19.30
C SER A 38 -0.22 5.36 18.65
N LEU A 39 -0.20 5.26 17.32
CA LEU A 39 0.65 4.30 16.59
C LEU A 39 2.12 4.75 16.45
N GLY A 40 2.45 5.95 16.91
CA GLY A 40 3.76 6.57 16.75
C GLY A 40 4.04 6.97 15.31
N ALA A 41 4.53 6.02 14.49
CA ALA A 41 4.93 6.28 13.12
C ALA A 41 3.78 6.09 12.11
N GLU A 42 3.61 7.05 11.20
CA GLU A 42 2.53 7.06 10.20
C GLU A 42 2.60 5.91 9.18
N ASN A 43 3.74 5.22 9.04
CA ASN A 43 3.83 4.03 8.22
C ASN A 43 3.08 2.83 8.83
N VAL A 44 2.84 2.84 10.15
CA VAL A 44 2.09 1.79 10.85
C VAL A 44 0.62 1.83 10.41
N ILE A 45 -0.03 3.00 10.45
CA ILE A 45 -1.42 3.12 9.97
C ILE A 45 -1.52 2.82 8.47
N ALA A 46 -0.51 3.18 7.67
CA ALA A 46 -0.48 2.87 6.25
C ALA A 46 -0.47 1.35 6.00
N ARG A 47 0.34 0.60 6.74
CA ARG A 47 0.37 -0.87 6.69
C ARG A 47 -0.96 -1.50 7.14
N LEU A 48 -1.55 -0.98 8.23
CA LEU A 48 -2.85 -1.42 8.70
C LEU A 48 -3.97 -1.14 7.69
N ALA A 49 -3.94 0.01 7.02
CA ALA A 49 -4.88 0.35 5.95
C ALA A 49 -4.81 -0.65 4.79
N ILE A 50 -3.61 -1.00 4.32
CA ILE A 50 -3.46 -2.01 3.26
C ILE A 50 -4.04 -3.35 3.71
N ALA A 51 -3.69 -3.82 4.91
CA ALA A 51 -4.22 -5.07 5.45
C ALA A 51 -5.74 -5.04 5.63
N HIS A 52 -6.30 -3.95 6.17
CA HIS A 52 -7.74 -3.77 6.35
C HIS A 52 -8.48 -3.80 5.01
N SER A 53 -7.94 -3.14 3.99
CA SER A 53 -8.54 -3.16 2.64
C SER A 53 -8.51 -4.55 2.01
N LEU A 54 -7.46 -5.34 2.28
CA LEU A 54 -7.31 -6.71 1.76
C LEU A 54 -8.18 -7.73 2.52
N LYS A 55 -8.51 -7.49 3.79
CA LYS A 55 -9.31 -8.40 4.63
C LYS A 55 -10.65 -8.78 4.00
N GLU A 56 -11.27 -7.86 3.27
CA GLU A 56 -12.57 -8.07 2.61
C GLU A 56 -12.46 -8.94 1.33
N GLY A 57 -11.25 -9.28 0.87
CA GLY A 57 -11.03 -10.13 -0.31
C GLY A 57 -11.53 -9.55 -1.63
N LYS A 58 -11.88 -8.26 -1.67
CA LYS A 58 -12.48 -7.60 -2.84
C LYS A 58 -11.40 -6.96 -3.72
N LYS A 59 -11.43 -7.29 -5.03
CA LYS A 59 -10.65 -6.57 -6.04
C LYS A 59 -11.18 -5.14 -6.21
N LEU A 60 -10.30 -4.17 -6.10
CA LEU A 60 -10.58 -2.76 -6.37
C LEU A 60 -10.31 -2.46 -7.84
N ASN A 61 -11.00 -1.45 -8.37
CA ASN A 61 -10.84 -1.05 -9.76
C ASN A 61 -9.78 0.05 -9.87
N LEU A 62 -8.73 -0.18 -10.69
CA LEU A 62 -7.68 0.81 -10.97
C LEU A 62 -8.20 2.10 -11.59
N LYS A 63 -9.40 2.11 -12.18
CA LYS A 63 -10.08 3.33 -12.64
C LYS A 63 -10.39 4.31 -11.49
N ASN A 64 -10.45 3.80 -10.25
CA ASN A 64 -10.72 4.60 -9.05
C ASN A 64 -9.42 5.10 -8.38
N LEU A 65 -8.28 4.97 -9.04
CA LEU A 65 -7.01 5.46 -8.51
C LEU A 65 -7.05 6.99 -8.39
N ALA A 66 -6.96 7.47 -7.15
CA ALA A 66 -6.93 8.89 -6.84
C ALA A 66 -5.56 9.53 -7.16
N ASP A 67 -5.48 10.84 -7.01
CA ASP A 67 -4.25 11.62 -7.16
C ASP A 67 -3.13 11.14 -6.21
N SER A 68 -1.90 11.60 -6.44
CA SER A 68 -0.71 11.25 -5.65
C SER A 68 -0.15 12.45 -4.87
N GLY A 69 -0.99 13.40 -4.47
CA GLY A 69 -0.61 14.63 -3.77
C GLY A 69 -0.54 14.53 -2.25
N GLY A 70 -0.60 13.31 -1.70
CA GLY A 70 -0.65 13.06 -0.26
C GLY A 70 0.69 12.77 0.39
N LYS A 71 0.67 11.93 1.43
CA LYS A 71 1.88 11.47 2.13
C LYS A 71 2.68 10.54 1.24
N GLU A 72 4.00 10.70 1.25
CA GLU A 72 4.94 9.85 0.52
C GLU A 72 5.69 8.92 1.48
N TYR A 73 5.82 7.66 1.07
CA TYR A 73 6.65 6.66 1.74
C TYR A 73 7.60 6.04 0.74
N SER A 74 8.89 5.92 1.08
CA SER A 74 9.76 5.00 0.34
C SER A 74 9.29 3.57 0.58
N ARG A 75 9.57 2.67 -0.37
CA ARG A 75 9.25 1.24 -0.24
C ARG A 75 9.73 0.66 1.09
N LYS A 76 10.99 0.96 1.47
CA LYS A 76 11.59 0.49 2.72
C LYS A 76 10.86 1.03 3.95
N VAL A 77 10.47 2.31 3.95
CA VAL A 77 9.75 2.91 5.08
C VAL A 77 8.33 2.35 5.19
N LEU A 78 7.62 2.18 4.07
CA LEU A 78 6.26 1.66 4.09
C LEU A 78 6.22 0.22 4.60
N PHE A 79 7.01 -0.66 3.99
CA PHE A 79 6.88 -2.10 4.22
C PHE A 79 7.79 -2.66 5.30
N GLY A 80 8.97 -2.05 5.53
CA GLY A 80 9.99 -2.65 6.39
C GLY A 80 10.33 -4.07 5.94
N GLU A 81 10.38 -4.99 6.90
CA GLU A 81 10.69 -6.41 6.67
C GLU A 81 9.50 -7.20 6.10
N TYR A 82 8.29 -6.63 6.12
CA TYR A 82 7.05 -7.31 5.75
C TYR A 82 6.67 -7.14 4.27
N GLU A 83 7.56 -6.60 3.43
CA GLU A 83 7.26 -6.30 2.01
C GLU A 83 6.69 -7.50 1.27
N ASN A 84 7.29 -8.68 1.45
CA ASN A 84 6.87 -9.89 0.76
C ASN A 84 5.45 -10.31 1.11
N ILE A 85 5.03 -10.05 2.35
CA ILE A 85 3.69 -10.39 2.84
C ILE A 85 2.66 -9.50 2.14
N TYR A 86 2.84 -8.17 2.19
CA TYR A 86 1.90 -7.23 1.56
C TYR A 86 1.82 -7.38 0.05
N LEU A 87 2.96 -7.46 -0.63
CA LEU A 87 2.98 -7.62 -2.08
C LEU A 87 2.44 -9.00 -2.48
N GLY A 88 2.74 -10.05 -1.71
CA GLY A 88 2.22 -11.40 -1.93
C GLY A 88 0.69 -11.45 -1.83
N MET A 89 0.11 -10.84 -0.80
CA MET A 89 -1.35 -10.76 -0.64
C MET A 89 -2.03 -10.06 -1.82
N ILE A 90 -1.48 -8.93 -2.30
CA ILE A 90 -2.01 -8.24 -3.48
C ILE A 90 -1.83 -9.12 -4.72
N CYS A 91 -0.66 -9.71 -4.93
CA CYS A 91 -0.42 -10.59 -6.08
C CYS A 91 -1.42 -11.74 -6.12
N ASN A 92 -1.65 -12.40 -4.98
CA ASN A 92 -2.60 -13.49 -4.83
C ASN A 92 -4.03 -13.03 -5.10
N LEU A 93 -4.46 -11.93 -4.49
CA LEU A 93 -5.80 -11.39 -4.68
C LEU A 93 -6.08 -11.10 -6.15
N TYR A 94 -5.14 -10.47 -6.87
CA TYR A 94 -5.34 -10.06 -8.26
C TYR A 94 -4.99 -11.12 -9.29
N GLY A 95 -4.29 -12.20 -8.90
CA GLY A 95 -3.79 -13.22 -9.84
C GLY A 95 -2.66 -12.70 -10.73
N ILE A 96 -1.80 -11.83 -10.18
CA ILE A 96 -0.72 -11.17 -10.92
C ILE A 96 0.65 -11.59 -10.39
N HIS A 97 1.67 -11.56 -11.25
CA HIS A 97 3.03 -11.76 -10.81
C HIS A 97 3.51 -10.54 -10.00
N ARG A 98 4.48 -10.73 -9.08
CA ARG A 98 5.21 -9.63 -8.42
C ARG A 98 5.84 -8.61 -9.38
N ARG A 99 5.94 -9.00 -10.66
CA ARG A 99 6.51 -8.20 -11.74
C ARG A 99 5.43 -7.56 -12.61
N ASP A 100 4.22 -7.41 -12.09
CA ASP A 100 3.18 -6.71 -12.80
C ASP A 100 3.37 -5.20 -12.62
N LYS A 101 3.30 -4.44 -13.72
CA LYS A 101 3.47 -2.98 -13.71
C LYS A 101 2.38 -2.26 -12.92
N SER A 102 1.23 -2.91 -12.71
CA SER A 102 0.11 -2.39 -11.93
C SER A 102 0.31 -2.54 -10.42
N LEU A 103 1.27 -3.37 -9.95
CA LEU A 103 1.41 -3.71 -8.53
C LEU A 103 1.57 -2.46 -7.64
N GLY A 104 2.38 -1.49 -8.04
CA GLY A 104 2.53 -0.24 -7.30
C GLY A 104 1.24 0.58 -7.21
N LYS A 105 0.45 0.59 -8.30
CA LYS A 105 -0.86 1.26 -8.32
C LYS A 105 -1.87 0.52 -7.44
N LEU A 106 -1.82 -0.80 -7.40
CA LEU A 106 -2.68 -1.62 -6.52
C LEU A 106 -2.33 -1.44 -5.05
N VAL A 107 -1.05 -1.35 -4.70
CA VAL A 107 -0.59 -0.98 -3.35
C VAL A 107 -1.19 0.37 -2.95
N LYS A 108 -1.03 1.41 -3.80
CA LYS A 108 -1.62 2.73 -3.56
C LYS A 108 -3.13 2.65 -3.40
N LEU A 109 -3.80 1.91 -4.27
CA LEU A 109 -5.26 1.79 -4.29
C LEU A 109 -5.79 1.18 -2.97
N HIS A 110 -5.18 0.10 -2.50
CA HIS A 110 -5.54 -0.52 -1.22
C HIS A 110 -5.16 0.34 -0.01
N LEU A 111 -4.03 1.03 -0.05
CA LEU A 111 -3.65 1.99 0.99
C LEU A 111 -4.70 3.11 1.11
N ASP A 112 -5.07 3.73 -0.02
CA ASP A 112 -6.01 4.82 -0.03
C ASP A 112 -7.43 4.39 0.37
N GLU A 113 -7.85 3.19 -0.04
CA GLU A 113 -9.15 2.62 0.31
C GLU A 113 -9.19 2.22 1.79
N GLY A 114 -8.15 1.57 2.30
CA GLY A 114 -8.06 1.17 3.69
C GLY A 114 -8.14 2.33 4.67
N LEU A 115 -7.47 3.45 4.37
CA LEU A 115 -7.54 4.66 5.19
C LEU A 115 -8.98 5.19 5.29
N LYS A 116 -9.71 5.20 4.17
CA LYS A 116 -11.12 5.61 4.15
C LYS A 116 -11.99 4.65 4.94
N GLN A 117 -11.78 3.34 4.80
CA GLN A 117 -12.56 2.32 5.52
C GLN A 117 -12.37 2.40 7.03
N ILE A 118 -11.11 2.57 7.48
CA ILE A 118 -10.79 2.73 8.90
C ILE A 118 -11.43 4.00 9.46
N HIS A 119 -11.34 5.12 8.73
CA HIS A 119 -11.94 6.38 9.16
C HIS A 119 -13.48 6.34 9.18
N ASN A 120 -14.10 5.68 8.19
CA ASN A 120 -15.57 5.61 8.07
C ASN A 120 -16.24 4.63 9.05
N LYS A 121 -15.50 3.67 9.63
CA LYS A 121 -16.03 2.82 10.70
C LYS A 121 -16.20 3.66 11.97
N LYS A 122 -17.41 4.19 12.17
CA LYS A 122 -17.79 5.03 13.32
C LYS A 122 -17.73 4.32 14.68
N ASN A 123 -17.60 2.99 14.76
CA ASN A 123 -17.60 2.23 16.01
C ASN A 123 -16.42 1.23 16.05
N ASN A 124 -15.61 1.34 17.11
CA ASN A 124 -14.68 0.34 17.67
C ASN A 124 -13.96 -0.56 16.65
N VAL A 125 -13.01 -0.01 15.90
CA VAL A 125 -11.82 -0.81 15.61
C VAL A 125 -10.95 -0.71 16.86
N GLU A 126 -11.21 -1.60 17.83
CA GLU A 126 -10.09 -2.15 18.58
C GLU A 126 -9.21 -2.77 17.51
N ILE A 127 -8.17 -2.05 17.12
CA ILE A 127 -7.06 -2.67 16.43
C ILE A 127 -6.55 -3.64 17.50
N MET A 128 -7.00 -4.89 17.45
CA MET A 128 -6.45 -5.96 18.28
C MET A 128 -5.01 -6.12 17.78
N ILE A 129 -4.12 -5.33 18.36
CA ILE A 129 -2.67 -5.47 18.26
C ILE A 129 -2.28 -6.57 19.24
#